data_AF-A0AA88YG71-F1
#
_entry.id   AF-A0AA88YG71-F1
#
_cell.length_a   1.000
_cell.length_b   1.000
_cell.length_c   1.000
_cell.angle_alpha   90.00
_cell.angle_beta   90.00
_cell.angle_gamma   90.00
#
_symmetry.space_group_name_H-M   'P 1'
#
loop_
_entity.id
_entity.type
_entity.pdbx_description
1 polymer ?
#
loop_
_entity_poly.entity_id
_entity_poly.type
_entity_poly.pdbx_seq_one_letter_code
_entity_poly.pdbx_strand_id
1 'polypeptide(L)'
;MSEMVRLQYYAQMHVDEAETDRLMVRLICERRKRRRQRRTSMRRRYWVREWLLRRKEQGQYHRLMPELRAKDPASFLNFLRVPPEMFDELLTRIGPQITKQNTFYRSALEPGIKIASSCIRGQVCQFEI
;
A
#
# COMPACT_ATOMS: atom_id res chain seq x y z
N MET A 1 39.66 -47.19 -39.12
CA MET A 1 40.12 -46.07 -38.26
C MET A 1 39.17 -44.87 -38.21
N SER A 2 38.34 -44.59 -39.24
CA SER A 2 37.46 -43.40 -39.28
C SER A 2 36.26 -43.43 -38.32
N GLU A 3 35.68 -44.60 -38.05
CA GLU A 3 34.48 -44.72 -37.18
C GLU A 3 34.78 -44.53 -35.69
N MET A 4 35.90 -45.05 -35.19
CA MET A 4 36.27 -44.85 -33.78
C MET A 4 36.48 -43.37 -33.44
N VAL A 5 37.10 -42.61 -34.35
CA VAL A 5 37.30 -41.16 -34.18
C VAL A 5 35.96 -40.43 -34.20
N ARG A 6 35.01 -40.86 -35.05
CA ARG A 6 33.64 -40.33 -35.04
C ARG A 6 32.93 -40.62 -33.73
N LEU A 7 32.98 -41.85 -33.23
CA LEU A 7 32.35 -42.25 -31.97
C LEU A 7 32.96 -41.50 -30.76
N GLN A 8 34.28 -41.31 -30.75
CA GLN A 8 34.94 -40.46 -29.75
C GLN A 8 34.48 -39.01 -29.85
N TYR A 9 34.37 -38.45 -31.06
CA TYR A 9 33.85 -37.11 -31.29
C TYR A 9 32.40 -36.95 -30.82
N TYR A 10 31.51 -37.92 -31.13
CA TYR A 10 30.12 -37.92 -30.66
C TYR A 10 30.03 -38.06 -29.13
N ALA A 11 30.86 -38.92 -28.52
CA ALA A 11 30.91 -39.05 -27.06
C ALA A 11 31.42 -37.76 -26.40
N GLN A 12 32.42 -37.10 -26.98
CA GLN A 12 32.97 -35.83 -26.49
C GLN A 12 31.93 -34.70 -26.60
N MET A 13 31.23 -34.62 -27.74
CA MET A 13 30.10 -33.71 -27.95
C MET A 13 28.98 -33.87 -26.90
N HIS A 14 28.63 -35.11 -26.54
CA HIS A 14 27.62 -35.36 -25.51
C HIS A 14 28.10 -35.01 -24.09
N VAL A 15 29.39 -35.19 -23.79
CA VAL A 15 29.98 -34.77 -22.52
C VAL A 15 30.02 -33.23 -22.42
N ASP A 16 30.38 -32.56 -23.51
CA ASP A 16 30.40 -31.10 -23.62
C ASP A 16 28.99 -30.51 -23.48
N GLU A 17 27.97 -31.12 -24.10
CA GLU A 17 26.58 -30.70 -23.98
C GLU A 17 26.07 -30.85 -22.54
N ALA A 18 26.37 -31.99 -21.89
CA ALA A 18 26.05 -32.19 -20.47
C ALA A 18 26.78 -31.19 -19.55
N GLU A 19 27.98 -30.76 -19.90
CA GLU A 19 28.72 -29.72 -19.17
C GLU A 19 28.08 -28.34 -19.35
N THR A 20 27.66 -27.99 -20.56
CA THR A 20 26.93 -26.73 -20.82
C THR A 20 25.60 -26.67 -20.07
N ASP A 21 24.87 -27.78 -19.97
CA ASP A 21 23.63 -27.88 -19.20
C ASP A 21 23.87 -27.66 -17.70
N ARG A 22 24.93 -28.28 -17.14
CA ARG A 22 25.33 -28.06 -15.74
C ARG A 22 25.66 -26.59 -15.47
N LEU A 23 26.38 -25.94 -16.39
CA LEU A 23 26.73 -24.53 -16.30
C LEU A 23 25.48 -23.63 -16.40
N MET A 24 24.54 -23.94 -17.31
CA MET A 24 23.26 -23.24 -17.42
C MET A 24 22.44 -23.34 -16.14
N VAL A 25 22.29 -24.54 -15.57
CA VAL A 25 21.56 -24.74 -14.31
C VAL A 25 22.19 -23.93 -13.17
N ARG A 26 23.52 -23.90 -13.08
CA ARG A 26 24.25 -23.11 -12.07
C ARG A 26 23.95 -21.61 -12.23
N LEU A 27 24.02 -21.09 -13.44
CA LEU A 27 23.76 -19.69 -13.77
C LEU A 27 22.31 -19.28 -13.47
N ILE A 28 21.34 -20.15 -13.79
CA ILE A 28 19.91 -19.95 -13.48
C ILE A 28 19.70 -19.93 -11.96
N CYS A 29 20.29 -20.86 -11.22
CA CYS A 29 20.23 -20.93 -9.76
C CYS A 29 20.80 -19.66 -9.11
N GLU A 30 21.95 -19.17 -9.57
CA GLU A 30 22.53 -17.93 -9.07
C GLU A 30 21.66 -16.70 -9.37
N ARG A 31 21.11 -16.61 -10.59
CA ARG A 31 20.18 -15.53 -10.94
C ARG A 31 18.95 -15.54 -10.04
N ARG A 32 18.38 -16.71 -9.74
CA ARG A 32 17.25 -16.87 -8.81
C ARG A 32 17.64 -16.45 -7.39
N LYS A 33 18.81 -16.86 -6.88
CA LYS A 33 19.34 -16.42 -5.57
C LYS A 33 19.48 -14.90 -5.49
N ARG A 34 20.11 -14.27 -6.50
CA ARG A 34 20.27 -12.80 -6.57
C ARG A 34 18.92 -12.07 -6.59
N ARG A 35 17.94 -12.57 -7.37
CA ARG A 35 16.57 -12.01 -7.39
C ARG A 35 15.89 -12.13 -6.02
N ARG A 36 16.04 -13.26 -5.32
CA ARG A 36 15.49 -13.48 -3.97
C ARG A 36 16.12 -12.54 -2.96
N GLN A 37 17.45 -12.39 -2.99
CA GLN A 37 18.21 -11.49 -2.11
C GLN A 37 17.83 -10.01 -2.32
N ARG A 38 17.67 -9.57 -3.58
CA ARG A 38 17.19 -8.21 -3.89
C ARG A 38 15.77 -7.98 -3.35
N ARG A 39 14.87 -8.96 -3.48
CA ARG A 39 13.51 -8.89 -2.93
C ARG A 39 13.48 -8.85 -1.40
N THR A 40 14.37 -9.58 -0.72
CA THR A 40 14.47 -9.52 0.75
C THR A 40 15.10 -8.23 1.24
N SER A 41 16.09 -7.68 0.52
CA SER A 41 16.72 -6.39 0.84
C SER A 41 15.77 -5.20 0.64
N MET A 42 14.91 -5.27 -0.39
CA MET A 42 13.83 -4.29 -0.62
C MET A 42 12.57 -4.54 0.22
N ARG A 43 12.60 -5.40 1.25
CA ARG A 43 11.48 -5.50 2.19
C ARG A 43 11.24 -4.10 2.77
N ARG A 44 10.01 -3.60 2.63
CA ARG A 44 9.60 -2.31 3.18
C ARG A 44 10.03 -2.28 4.66
N ARG A 45 10.93 -1.36 5.00
CA ARG A 45 11.51 -1.22 6.36
C ARG A 45 10.42 -0.97 7.43
N TYR A 46 9.27 -0.45 7.02
CA TYR A 46 8.09 -0.21 7.83
C TYR A 46 6.84 -0.35 6.95
N TRP A 47 5.79 -1.00 7.46
CA TRP A 47 4.47 -1.04 6.82
C TRP A 47 3.70 0.26 7.07
N VAL A 48 3.79 0.79 8.30
CA VAL A 48 3.29 2.11 8.73
C VAL A 48 4.39 2.75 9.55
N ARG A 49 4.60 4.07 9.42
CA ARG A 49 5.56 4.80 10.24
C ARG A 49 5.00 5.01 11.66
N GLU A 50 5.87 4.99 12.66
CA GLU A 50 5.48 5.15 14.08
C GLU A 50 4.60 6.39 14.33
N TRP A 51 4.96 7.53 13.76
CA TRP A 51 4.19 8.77 13.92
C TRP A 51 2.77 8.70 13.31
N LEU A 52 2.52 7.83 12.32
CA LEU A 52 1.17 7.61 11.80
C LEU A 52 0.30 6.79 12.77
N LEU A 53 0.90 5.94 13.61
CA LEU A 53 0.17 5.19 14.64
C LEU A 53 -0.42 6.15 15.69
N ARG A 54 0.30 7.23 15.98
CA ARG A 54 -0.11 8.31 16.90
C ARG A 54 -1.17 9.26 16.33
N ARG A 55 -1.73 8.99 15.14
CA ARG A 55 -2.74 9.85 14.49
C ARG A 55 -3.98 10.09 15.33
N LYS A 56 -4.41 9.15 16.17
CA LYS A 56 -5.58 9.36 17.03
C LYS A 56 -5.34 10.47 18.07
N GLU A 57 -4.12 10.56 18.58
CA GLU A 57 -3.72 11.53 19.61
C GLU A 57 -3.25 12.85 19.00
N GLN A 58 -2.47 12.79 17.93
CA GLN A 58 -1.80 13.94 17.32
C GLN A 58 -2.45 14.40 16.01
N GLY A 59 -3.49 13.72 15.56
CA GLY A 59 -4.15 14.01 14.30
C GLY A 59 -4.89 15.34 14.38
N GLN A 60 -4.67 16.17 13.36
CA GLN A 60 -5.35 17.46 13.22
C GLN A 60 -6.88 17.31 13.35
N TYR A 61 -7.48 16.29 12.73
CA TYR A 61 -8.93 16.06 12.82
C TYR A 61 -9.43 15.88 14.26
N HIS A 62 -8.84 14.96 15.03
CA HIS A 62 -9.33 14.62 16.37
C HIS A 62 -9.16 15.78 17.37
N ARG A 63 -8.14 16.62 17.18
CA ARG A 63 -7.90 17.77 18.06
C ARG A 63 -8.64 19.03 17.60
N LEU A 64 -8.56 19.36 16.32
CA LEU A 64 -9.07 20.61 15.78
C LEU A 64 -10.60 20.60 15.64
N MET A 65 -11.22 19.47 15.27
CA MET A 65 -12.68 19.46 15.01
C MET A 65 -13.51 19.73 16.28
N PRO A 66 -13.23 19.12 17.45
CA PRO A 66 -13.97 19.44 18.67
C PRO A 66 -13.75 20.89 19.12
N GLU A 67 -12.50 21.38 19.03
CA GLU A 67 -12.16 22.76 19.40
C GLU A 67 -12.91 23.78 18.53
N LEU A 68 -12.95 23.57 17.20
CA LEU A 68 -13.66 24.45 16.28
C LEU A 68 -15.17 24.38 16.47
N ARG A 69 -15.75 23.19 16.66
CA ARG A 69 -17.19 23.05 16.95
C ARG A 69 -17.60 23.80 18.22
N ALA A 70 -16.75 23.80 19.24
CA ALA A 70 -17.07 24.41 20.54
C ALA A 70 -16.83 25.93 20.57
N LYS A 71 -15.77 26.41 19.91
CA LYS A 71 -15.32 27.82 20.03
C LYS A 71 -15.71 28.70 18.85
N ASP A 72 -15.70 28.17 17.63
CA ASP A 72 -15.90 28.97 16.43
C ASP A 72 -16.46 28.15 15.24
N PRO A 73 -17.79 28.11 15.07
CA PRO A 73 -18.42 27.42 13.95
C PRO A 73 -18.13 28.09 12.60
N ALA A 74 -17.76 29.37 12.55
CA ALA A 74 -17.41 30.05 11.31
C ALA A 74 -16.03 29.58 10.80
N SER A 75 -15.06 29.40 11.70
CA SER A 75 -13.78 28.78 11.35
C SER A 75 -13.93 27.30 10.96
N PHE A 76 -14.88 26.57 11.54
CA PHE A 76 -15.22 25.21 11.10
C PHE A 76 -15.70 25.18 9.65
N LEU A 77 -16.63 26.09 9.32
CA LEU A 77 -17.13 26.30 7.96
C LEU A 77 -16.00 26.63 6.98
N ASN A 78 -15.08 27.52 7.34
CA ASN A 78 -13.95 27.86 6.49
C ASN A 78 -12.99 26.68 6.27
N PHE A 79 -12.81 25.84 7.30
CA PHE A 79 -11.91 24.70 7.24
C PHE A 79 -12.44 23.54 6.40
N LEU A 80 -13.69 23.11 6.66
CA LEU A 80 -14.29 21.98 5.94
C LEU A 80 -15.12 22.40 4.72
N ARG A 81 -15.48 23.67 4.58
CA ARG A 81 -16.43 24.18 3.57
C ARG A 81 -17.82 23.57 3.68
N VAL A 82 -18.15 23.00 4.84
CA VAL A 82 -19.47 22.45 5.19
C VAL A 82 -19.81 22.85 6.63
N PRO A 83 -21.06 23.25 6.91
CA PRO A 83 -21.48 23.56 8.28
C PRO A 83 -21.42 22.32 9.17
N PRO A 84 -21.26 22.50 10.49
CA PRO A 84 -21.22 21.38 11.43
C PRO A 84 -22.49 20.53 11.38
N GLU A 85 -23.67 21.15 11.23
CA GLU A 85 -24.95 20.47 11.11
C GLU A 85 -25.03 19.56 9.87
N MET A 86 -24.68 20.12 8.71
CA MET A 86 -24.61 19.39 7.44
C MET A 86 -23.58 18.25 7.48
N PHE A 87 -22.46 18.47 8.18
CA PHE A 87 -21.45 17.44 8.37
C PHE A 87 -21.98 16.26 9.19
N ASP A 88 -22.76 16.52 10.24
CA ASP A 88 -23.37 15.47 11.07
C ASP A 88 -24.47 14.72 10.30
N GLU A 89 -25.22 15.40 9.44
CA GLU A 89 -26.17 14.78 8.50
C GLU A 89 -25.44 13.86 7.49
N LEU A 90 -24.35 14.34 6.88
CA LEU A 90 -23.50 13.54 5.99
C LEU A 90 -22.95 12.30 6.71
N LEU A 91 -22.50 12.48 7.96
CA LEU A 91 -21.95 11.39 8.75
C LEU A 91 -23.03 10.34 9.06
N THR A 92 -24.28 10.76 9.29
CA THR A 92 -25.39 9.85 9.53
C THR A 92 -25.77 9.05 8.28
N ARG A 93 -25.85 9.70 7.12
CA ARG A 93 -26.24 9.04 5.85
C ARG A 93 -25.13 8.18 5.26
N ILE A 94 -23.92 8.71 5.20
CA ILE A 94 -22.79 8.10 4.48
C ILE A 94 -21.90 7.28 5.43
N GLY A 95 -21.91 7.58 6.73
CA GLY A 95 -21.17 6.85 7.76
C GLY A 95 -21.29 5.32 7.67
N PRO A 96 -22.48 4.72 7.60
CA PRO A 96 -22.62 3.27 7.51
C PRO A 96 -22.01 2.71 6.22
N GLN A 97 -22.10 3.43 5.09
CA GLN A 97 -21.58 2.98 3.80
C GLN A 97 -20.06 3.05 3.71
N ILE A 98 -19.45 4.06 4.34
CA ILE A 98 -18.01 4.31 4.29
C ILE A 98 -17.24 3.58 5.41
N THR A 99 -17.94 3.11 6.44
CA THR A 99 -17.32 2.39 7.56
C THR A 99 -16.71 1.08 7.08
N LYS A 100 -15.42 0.88 7.42
CA LYS A 100 -14.68 -0.33 7.07
C LYS A 100 -14.43 -1.14 8.32
N GLN A 101 -14.42 -2.46 8.19
CA GLN A 101 -14.08 -3.36 9.29
C GLN A 101 -12.62 -3.16 9.69
N ASN A 102 -12.37 -3.21 11.00
CA ASN A 102 -11.01 -3.27 11.53
C ASN A 102 -10.38 -4.60 11.15
N THR A 103 -9.10 -4.57 10.77
CA THR A 103 -8.33 -5.80 10.49
C THR A 103 -7.24 -5.94 11.54
N PHE A 104 -6.73 -7.17 11.74
CA PHE A 104 -5.59 -7.43 12.65
C PHE A 104 -4.35 -6.58 12.33
N TYR A 105 -4.22 -6.11 11.09
CA TYR A 105 -3.06 -5.32 10.64
C TYR A 105 -3.21 -3.81 10.88
N ARG A 106 -4.44 -3.28 10.82
CA ARG A 106 -4.70 -1.85 11.05
C ARG A 106 -6.16 -1.60 11.43
N SER A 107 -6.36 -0.63 12.32
CA SER A 107 -7.66 -0.03 12.55
C SER A 107 -8.12 0.73 11.30
N ALA A 108 -9.40 0.59 10.97
CA ALA A 108 -10.05 1.39 9.95
C ALA A 108 -10.05 2.86 10.36
N LEU A 109 -9.99 3.73 9.35
CA LEU A 109 -10.22 5.15 9.56
C LEU A 109 -11.69 5.40 9.86
N GLU A 110 -11.93 6.25 10.85
CA GLU A 110 -13.26 6.72 11.21
C GLU A 110 -13.95 7.38 10.01
N PRO A 111 -15.27 7.17 9.80
CA PRO A 111 -16.01 7.79 8.72
C PRO A 111 -15.88 9.32 8.70
N GLY A 112 -15.88 9.97 9.87
CA GLY A 112 -15.75 11.43 9.96
C GLY A 112 -14.44 11.98 9.36
N ILE A 113 -13.31 11.31 9.60
CA ILE A 113 -12.01 11.70 9.00
C ILE A 113 -12.07 11.60 7.47
N LYS A 114 -12.73 10.57 6.95
CA LYS A 114 -12.83 10.34 5.49
C LYS A 114 -13.64 11.44 4.83
N ILE A 115 -14.81 11.76 5.40
CA ILE A 115 -15.68 12.84 4.92
C ILE A 115 -14.94 14.18 5.00
N ALA A 116 -14.31 14.51 6.13
CA ALA A 116 -13.54 15.73 6.27
C ALA A 116 -12.40 15.81 5.23
N SER A 117 -11.71 14.70 4.96
CA SER A 117 -10.63 14.66 3.96
C SER A 117 -11.12 14.86 2.52
N SER A 118 -12.35 14.45 2.19
CA SER A 118 -12.95 14.74 0.88
C SER A 118 -13.38 16.19 0.77
N CYS A 119 -13.97 16.77 1.82
CA CYS A 119 -14.45 18.16 1.80
C CYS A 119 -13.30 19.17 1.62
N ILE A 120 -12.15 18.94 2.27
CA ILE A 120 -10.96 19.81 2.15
C ILE A 120 -10.37 19.79 0.74
N ARG A 121 -10.51 18.69 -0.01
CA ARG A 121 -9.93 18.53 -1.36
C ARG A 121 -10.75 19.20 -2.46
N GLY A 122 -11.80 19.94 -2.12
CA GLY A 122 -12.55 20.75 -3.09
C GLY A 122 -13.45 19.96 -4.04
N GLN A 123 -13.69 18.67 -3.78
CA GLN A 123 -14.82 17.98 -4.38
C GLN A 123 -16.06 18.34 -3.58
N VAL A 124 -16.66 19.46 -3.93
CA VAL A 124 -18.01 19.79 -3.47
C VAL A 124 -18.89 18.64 -3.92
N CYS A 125 -19.35 17.88 -2.93
CA CYS A 125 -20.42 16.91 -3.07
C CYS A 125 -21.60 17.59 -3.77
N GLN A 126 -21.72 17.43 -5.09
CA GLN A 126 -23.01 17.44 -5.77
C GLN A 126 -23.79 16.22 -5.25
N PHE A 127 -24.29 16.34 -4.03
CA PHE A 127 -25.39 15.54 -3.54
C PHE A 127 -26.58 16.50 -3.51
N GLU A 128 -27.10 16.81 -4.70
CA GLU A 128 -28.47 17.29 -4.82
C GLU A 128 -29.40 16.14 -4.42
N ILE A 129 -30.23 16.40 -3.42
CA ILE A 129 -31.50 15.71 -3.16
C ILE A 129 -32.57 16.78 -3.33
#